data_AF-A0A949JSR6-F1
#
_entry.id   AF-A0A949JSR6-F1
#
_cell.length_a   1.000
_cell.length_b   1.000
_cell.length_c   1.000
_cell.angle_alpha   90.00
_cell.angle_beta   90.00
_cell.angle_gamma   90.00
#
_symmetry.space_group_name_H-M   'P 1'
#
loop_
_entity.id
_entity.type
_entity.pdbx_description
1 polymer ?
#
loop_
_entity_poly.entity_id
_entity_poly.type
_entity_poly.pdbx_seq_one_letter_code
_entity_poly.pdbx_strand_id
1 'polypeptide(L)'
;MARSRNIKPGLYKNEYLVELPFETRLMFAGLPCFADREGRLEDRPMKIKMEMFPADNLNVDEMLSALESKGFIQRYESDGIRYIQILNFIKHQNPHHKEIASCIPAPDGHKDSGAVPSEVTPGQRQRILDRDGHVCLSCGSTEALEIDHIVPVSKGGTSEDTNLQTLCGNCNATKGNRHTRSYNEPSTSRQRNKQSGQRPTCTRLKESVTSKEVKGIKKKARTSFLDELELPDFVDPKIWADFVQMRKEIKKKLTPTAVKQIFKDMAAWKAEGDDPNQSLLNSIRGSWQGVFQQKENNHGTTGQKRNSTGATPISTPASRGKEAAARLQANREALAADA
;
A
#
# COMPACT_ATOMS: atom_id res chain seq x y z
N MET A 1 -5.87 -13.55 -9.32
CA MET A 1 -4.84 -13.47 -8.26
C MET A 1 -5.42 -14.18 -7.04
N ALA A 2 -4.69 -15.08 -6.40
CA ALA A 2 -5.18 -15.75 -5.19
C ALA A 2 -5.47 -14.70 -4.11
N ARG A 3 -6.65 -14.78 -3.47
CA ARG A 3 -7.01 -13.90 -2.35
C ARG A 3 -6.25 -14.38 -1.12
N SER A 4 -5.40 -13.53 -0.55
CA SER A 4 -4.78 -13.80 0.75
C SER A 4 -5.58 -13.12 1.86
N ARG A 5 -5.76 -13.82 2.97
CA ARG A 5 -6.40 -13.30 4.18
C ARG A 5 -5.48 -13.56 5.37
N ASN A 6 -5.40 -12.61 6.28
CA ASN A 6 -4.49 -12.71 7.43
C ASN A 6 -5.26 -13.19 8.66
N ILE A 7 -4.73 -14.19 9.36
CA ILE A 7 -5.22 -14.61 10.66
C ILE A 7 -4.46 -13.83 11.74
N LYS A 8 -5.17 -13.02 12.52
CA LYS A 8 -4.59 -12.22 13.61
C LYS A 8 -4.50 -13.06 14.90
N PRO A 9 -3.46 -12.89 15.74
CA PRO A 9 -3.36 -13.59 17.03
C PRO A 9 -4.55 -13.36 17.98
N GLY A 10 -5.23 -12.21 17.84
CA GLY A 10 -6.44 -11.89 18.62
C GLY A 10 -7.59 -12.88 18.41
N LEU A 11 -7.61 -13.63 17.31
CA LEU A 11 -8.57 -14.70 17.06
C LEU A 11 -8.55 -15.73 18.21
N TYR A 12 -7.36 -16.16 18.63
CA TYR A 12 -7.17 -17.19 19.66
C TYR A 12 -7.37 -16.67 21.09
N LYS A 13 -7.51 -15.36 21.25
CA LYS A 13 -7.69 -14.69 22.56
C LYS A 13 -9.12 -14.23 22.79
N ASN A 14 -10.02 -14.42 21.82
CA ASN A 14 -11.41 -13.98 21.94
C ASN A 14 -12.20 -14.94 22.84
N GLU A 15 -12.69 -14.43 23.98
CA GLU A 15 -13.41 -15.19 25.01
C GLU A 15 -14.64 -15.93 24.46
N TYR A 16 -15.43 -15.27 23.61
CA TYR A 16 -16.62 -15.87 23.01
C TYR A 16 -16.28 -16.94 21.97
N LEU A 17 -15.16 -16.78 21.26
CA LEU A 17 -14.75 -17.75 20.24
C LEU A 17 -14.12 -18.99 20.88
N VAL A 18 -13.36 -18.85 21.97
CA VAL A 18 -12.70 -19.98 22.65
C VAL A 18 -13.68 -20.96 23.30
N GLU A 19 -14.88 -20.50 23.66
CA GLU A 19 -15.98 -21.34 24.15
C GLU A 19 -16.56 -22.27 23.08
N LEU A 20 -16.36 -21.95 21.78
CA LEU A 20 -16.88 -22.75 20.70
C LEU A 20 -16.01 -24.00 20.44
N PRO A 21 -16.61 -25.08 19.92
CA PRO A 21 -15.87 -26.27 19.50
C PRO A 21 -14.73 -25.92 18.54
N PHE A 22 -13.62 -26.69 18.58
CA PHE A 22 -12.41 -26.34 17.84
C PHE A 22 -12.64 -26.30 16.33
N GLU A 23 -13.51 -27.17 15.82
CA GLU A 23 -13.98 -27.23 14.45
C GLU A 23 -14.69 -25.94 14.05
N THR A 24 -15.50 -25.36 14.94
CA THR A 24 -16.21 -24.10 14.70
C THR A 24 -15.23 -22.92 14.67
N ARG A 25 -14.22 -22.94 15.55
CA ARG A 25 -13.13 -21.97 15.56
C ARG A 25 -12.29 -22.04 14.28
N LEU A 26 -11.97 -23.26 13.84
CA LEU A 26 -11.25 -23.51 12.60
C LEU A 26 -12.05 -23.05 11.38
N MET A 27 -13.36 -23.32 11.37
CA MET A 27 -14.27 -22.84 10.34
C MET A 27 -14.26 -21.30 10.28
N PHE A 28 -14.42 -20.62 11.43
CA PHE A 28 -14.40 -19.16 11.48
C PHE A 28 -13.06 -18.56 11.00
N ALA A 29 -11.94 -19.22 11.29
CA ALA A 29 -10.63 -18.81 10.77
C ALA A 29 -10.53 -18.88 9.24
N GLY A 30 -11.21 -19.86 8.62
CA GLY A 30 -11.21 -20.05 7.17
C GLY A 30 -12.32 -19.31 6.41
N LEU A 31 -13.45 -18.97 7.06
CA LEU A 31 -14.58 -18.25 6.45
C LEU A 31 -14.17 -17.01 5.62
N PRO A 32 -13.23 -16.15 6.06
CA PRO A 32 -12.76 -15.00 5.28
C PRO A 32 -12.22 -15.31 3.87
N CYS A 33 -11.78 -16.55 3.61
CA CYS A 33 -11.28 -16.98 2.31
C CYS A 33 -12.40 -17.17 1.27
N PHE A 34 -13.61 -17.45 1.73
CA PHE A 34 -14.81 -17.64 0.90
C PHE A 34 -15.60 -16.33 0.73
N ALA A 35 -15.30 -15.34 1.58
CA ALA A 35 -15.94 -14.04 1.53
C ALA A 35 -15.36 -13.12 0.44
N ASP A 36 -16.23 -12.27 -0.08
CA ASP A 36 -15.86 -11.15 -0.93
C ASP A 36 -15.17 -10.02 -0.13
N ARG A 37 -14.97 -8.89 -0.80
CA ARG A 37 -14.31 -7.71 -0.23
C ARG A 37 -15.07 -7.10 0.95
N GLU A 38 -16.38 -7.26 1.03
CA GLU A 38 -17.21 -6.73 2.11
C GLU A 38 -17.42 -7.75 3.24
N GLY A 39 -16.81 -8.93 3.13
CA GLY A 39 -16.98 -10.00 4.11
C GLY A 39 -18.28 -10.79 3.90
N ARG A 40 -18.84 -10.77 2.69
CA ARG A 40 -20.09 -11.47 2.34
C ARG A 40 -19.81 -12.75 1.57
N LEU A 41 -20.64 -13.77 1.80
CA LEU A 41 -20.61 -15.04 1.08
C LEU A 41 -21.99 -15.66 1.02
N GLU A 42 -22.19 -16.62 0.12
CA GLU A 42 -23.42 -17.42 0.04
C GLU A 42 -23.57 -18.34 1.25
N ASP A 43 -24.78 -18.42 1.81
CA ASP A 43 -25.10 -19.35 2.89
C ASP A 43 -25.46 -20.73 2.33
N ARG A 44 -24.41 -21.49 2.00
CA ARG A 44 -24.51 -22.87 1.51
C ARG A 44 -23.69 -23.81 2.40
N PRO A 45 -24.27 -24.31 3.51
CA PRO A 45 -23.53 -25.13 4.49
C PRO A 45 -22.83 -26.35 3.87
N MET A 46 -23.49 -27.03 2.92
CA MET A 46 -22.88 -28.19 2.24
C MET A 46 -21.70 -27.81 1.34
N LYS A 47 -21.75 -26.64 0.68
CA LYS A 47 -20.64 -26.14 -0.13
C LYS A 47 -19.45 -25.77 0.76
N ILE A 48 -19.71 -25.05 1.86
CA ILE A 48 -18.69 -24.71 2.87
C ILE A 48 -18.07 -25.99 3.46
N LYS A 49 -18.89 -27.00 3.77
CA LYS A 49 -18.41 -28.31 4.23
C LYS A 49 -17.49 -28.97 3.20
N MET A 50 -17.88 -29.05 1.93
CA MET A 50 -17.07 -29.67 0.90
C MET A 50 -15.74 -28.93 0.67
N GLU A 51 -15.73 -27.60 0.78
CA GLU A 51 -14.53 -26.80 0.57
C GLU A 51 -13.57 -26.82 1.78
N MET A 52 -14.10 -26.88 3.01
CA MET A 52 -13.28 -26.83 4.23
C MET A 52 -13.01 -28.19 4.89
N PHE A 53 -14.00 -29.08 4.85
CA PHE A 53 -14.08 -30.32 5.64
C PHE A 53 -14.63 -31.50 4.82
N PRO A 54 -14.05 -31.81 3.64
CA PRO A 54 -14.64 -32.74 2.68
C PRO A 54 -14.81 -34.17 3.21
N ALA A 55 -13.92 -34.61 4.11
CA ALA A 55 -13.92 -35.97 4.65
C ALA A 55 -14.47 -36.04 6.09
N ASP A 56 -14.77 -34.91 6.72
CA ASP A 56 -15.13 -34.86 8.14
C ASP A 56 -16.65 -34.94 8.34
N ASN A 57 -17.05 -35.67 9.38
CA ASN A 57 -18.44 -35.79 9.76
C ASN A 57 -18.88 -34.63 10.67
N LEU A 58 -18.99 -33.43 10.09
CA LEU A 58 -19.39 -32.21 10.78
C LEU A 58 -20.74 -31.68 10.29
N ASN A 59 -21.50 -31.04 11.19
CA ASN A 59 -22.71 -30.30 10.86
C ASN A 59 -22.40 -28.79 10.75
N VAL A 60 -22.10 -28.34 9.54
CA VAL A 60 -21.73 -26.93 9.28
C VAL A 60 -22.88 -25.96 9.57
N ASP A 61 -24.14 -26.37 9.44
CA ASP A 61 -25.27 -25.47 9.71
C ASP A 61 -25.39 -25.17 11.21
N GLU A 62 -25.16 -26.15 12.08
CA GLU A 62 -25.07 -25.96 13.53
C GLU A 62 -23.88 -25.08 13.91
N MET A 63 -22.72 -25.27 13.26
CA MET A 63 -21.53 -24.45 13.50
C MET A 63 -21.75 -22.99 13.10
N LEU A 64 -22.42 -22.74 11.97
CA LEU A 64 -22.79 -21.39 11.53
C LEU A 64 -23.79 -20.75 12.51
N SER A 65 -24.80 -21.51 12.95
CA SER A 65 -25.76 -21.05 13.96
C SER A 65 -25.08 -20.70 15.29
N ALA A 66 -24.07 -21.47 15.70
CA ALA A 66 -23.28 -21.18 16.89
C ALA A 66 -22.48 -19.87 16.75
N LEU A 67 -21.87 -19.63 15.59
CA LEU A 67 -21.16 -18.36 15.31
C LEU A 67 -22.10 -17.16 15.27
N GLU A 68 -23.28 -17.32 14.70
CA GLU A 68 -24.32 -16.29 14.66
C GLU A 68 -24.80 -15.92 16.07
N SER A 69 -25.06 -16.93 16.91
CA SER A 69 -25.50 -16.73 18.30
C SER A 69 -24.48 -15.94 19.14
N LYS A 70 -23.18 -16.03 18.81
CA LYS A 70 -22.09 -15.31 19.47
C LYS A 70 -21.77 -13.97 18.78
N GLY A 71 -22.51 -13.59 17.73
CA GLY A 71 -22.35 -12.30 17.05
C GLY A 71 -21.08 -12.19 16.19
N PHE A 72 -20.56 -13.32 15.68
CA PHE A 72 -19.43 -13.31 14.74
C PHE A 72 -19.87 -13.17 13.28
N ILE A 73 -21.05 -13.68 12.97
CA ILE A 73 -21.66 -13.62 11.65
C ILE A 73 -23.14 -13.21 11.77
N GLN A 74 -23.70 -12.76 10.67
CA GLN A 74 -25.13 -12.52 10.50
C GLN A 74 -25.59 -13.29 9.26
N ARG A 75 -26.53 -14.21 9.40
CA ARG A 75 -27.21 -14.84 8.27
C ARG A 75 -28.38 -13.95 7.85
N TYR A 76 -28.56 -13.79 6.56
CA TYR A 76 -29.64 -12.95 6.01
C TYR A 76 -30.08 -13.49 4.65
N GLU A 77 -31.21 -12.98 4.17
CA GLU A 77 -31.78 -13.36 2.88
C GLU A 77 -32.02 -12.11 2.05
N SER A 78 -31.70 -12.19 0.75
CA SER A 78 -32.01 -11.15 -0.24
C SER A 78 -32.38 -11.82 -1.55
N ASP A 79 -33.47 -11.38 -2.18
CA ASP A 79 -33.96 -11.92 -3.45
C ASP A 79 -34.15 -13.46 -3.44
N GLY A 80 -34.55 -14.03 -2.29
CA GLY A 80 -34.74 -15.48 -2.14
C GLY A 80 -33.45 -16.30 -2.00
N ILE A 81 -32.29 -15.63 -1.88
CA ILE A 81 -30.99 -16.27 -1.69
C ILE A 81 -30.48 -15.94 -0.29
N ARG A 82 -30.01 -16.98 0.42
CA ARG A 82 -29.41 -16.84 1.75
C ARG A 82 -27.93 -16.51 1.65
N TYR A 83 -27.48 -15.63 2.51
CA TYR A 83 -26.12 -15.10 2.57
C TYR A 83 -25.64 -15.01 4.03
N ILE A 84 -24.32 -14.89 4.18
CA ILE A 84 -23.65 -14.65 5.46
C ILE A 84 -22.86 -13.35 5.34
N GLN A 85 -22.97 -12.49 6.35
CA GLN A 85 -22.11 -11.33 6.57
C GLN A 85 -21.18 -11.64 7.74
N ILE A 86 -19.87 -11.62 7.50
CA ILE A 86 -18.89 -11.70 8.59
C ILE A 86 -18.87 -10.34 9.29
N LEU A 87 -19.19 -10.33 10.58
CA LEU A 87 -19.24 -9.11 11.36
C LEU A 87 -17.83 -8.61 11.67
N ASN A 88 -17.66 -7.29 11.69
CA ASN A 88 -16.36 -6.62 11.87
C ASN A 88 -15.29 -7.00 10.83
N PHE A 89 -15.68 -7.56 9.66
CA PHE A 89 -14.73 -8.04 8.64
C PHE A 89 -13.66 -7.00 8.28
N ILE A 90 -14.04 -5.77 7.94
CA ILE A 90 -13.12 -4.68 7.56
C ILE A 90 -12.20 -4.23 8.72
N LYS A 91 -12.56 -4.48 9.98
CA LYS A 91 -11.65 -4.23 11.14
C LYS A 91 -10.54 -5.30 11.21
N HIS A 92 -10.84 -6.51 10.74
CA HIS A 92 -9.94 -7.65 10.85
C HIS A 92 -9.19 -7.96 9.56
N GLN A 93 -9.76 -7.64 8.40
CA GLN A 93 -9.19 -7.85 7.08
C GLN A 93 -8.95 -6.52 6.38
N ASN A 94 -7.92 -6.49 5.52
CA ASN A 94 -7.65 -5.37 4.63
C ASN A 94 -7.65 -5.89 3.18
N PRO A 95 -8.83 -6.09 2.58
CA PRO A 95 -8.95 -6.51 1.19
C PRO A 95 -8.14 -5.61 0.25
N HIS A 96 -7.52 -6.21 -0.77
CA HIS A 96 -6.70 -5.44 -1.68
C HIS A 96 -7.56 -4.43 -2.44
N HIS A 97 -7.06 -3.21 -2.68
CA HIS A 97 -7.85 -2.16 -3.31
C HIS A 97 -8.31 -2.47 -4.75
N LYS A 98 -7.65 -3.41 -5.43
CA LYS A 98 -8.02 -3.96 -6.75
C LYS A 98 -8.97 -5.17 -6.68
N GLU A 99 -9.34 -5.63 -5.49
CA GLU A 99 -10.35 -6.67 -5.34
C GLU A 99 -11.71 -6.11 -5.79
N ILE A 100 -12.43 -6.92 -6.57
CA ILE A 100 -13.72 -6.56 -7.17
C ILE A 100 -14.69 -6.16 -6.06
N ALA A 101 -15.50 -5.14 -6.33
CA ALA A 101 -16.58 -4.72 -5.43
C ALA A 101 -17.54 -5.89 -5.17
N SER A 102 -18.23 -5.85 -4.03
CA SER A 102 -19.22 -6.87 -3.70
C SER A 102 -20.34 -6.89 -4.75
N CYS A 103 -20.65 -8.07 -5.26
CA CYS A 103 -21.87 -8.34 -6.02
C CYS A 103 -22.97 -8.96 -5.14
N ILE A 104 -22.68 -9.16 -3.85
CA ILE A 104 -23.61 -9.75 -2.89
C ILE A 104 -24.34 -8.59 -2.18
N PRO A 105 -25.68 -8.60 -2.16
CA PRO A 105 -26.47 -7.53 -1.55
C PRO A 105 -26.10 -7.34 -0.08
N ALA A 106 -26.08 -6.10 0.40
CA ALA A 106 -25.81 -5.82 1.81
C ALA A 106 -27.03 -6.21 2.67
N PRO A 107 -26.82 -6.75 3.89
CA PRO A 107 -27.91 -6.90 4.85
C PRO A 107 -28.42 -5.53 5.32
N ASP A 108 -29.67 -5.48 5.79
CA ASP A 108 -30.29 -4.26 6.29
C ASP A 108 -29.42 -3.55 7.33
N GLY A 109 -29.15 -2.26 7.10
CA GLY A 109 -28.32 -1.42 7.98
C GLY A 109 -26.81 -1.50 7.74
N HIS A 110 -26.32 -2.38 6.86
CA HIS A 110 -24.92 -2.38 6.44
C HIS A 110 -24.72 -1.50 5.20
N LYS A 111 -23.64 -0.72 5.23
CA LYS A 111 -23.18 0.04 4.06
C LYS A 111 -21.88 -0.59 3.58
N ASP A 112 -21.70 -0.64 2.27
CA ASP A 112 -20.44 -1.06 1.67
C ASP A 112 -19.30 -0.16 2.17
N SER A 113 -18.09 -0.72 2.31
CA SER A 113 -16.90 -0.07 2.86
C SER A 113 -16.35 1.10 2.02
N GLY A 114 -17.15 1.66 1.11
CA GLY A 114 -16.80 2.83 0.31
C GLY A 114 -15.77 2.52 -0.79
N ALA A 115 -15.51 1.24 -1.08
CA ALA A 115 -14.77 0.82 -2.26
C ALA A 115 -15.66 0.94 -3.51
N VAL A 116 -16.06 2.16 -3.83
CA VAL A 116 -16.60 2.50 -5.16
C VAL A 116 -15.51 2.13 -6.18
N PRO A 117 -15.86 1.55 -7.34
CA PRO A 117 -14.89 1.37 -8.42
C PRO A 117 -14.06 2.64 -8.58
N SER A 118 -12.73 2.50 -8.46
CA SER A 118 -11.80 3.63 -8.68
C SER A 118 -11.85 4.11 -10.14
N GLU A 119 -12.42 3.30 -11.03
CA GLU A 119 -12.56 3.59 -12.45
C GLU A 119 -13.86 4.36 -12.69
N VAL A 120 -13.70 5.60 -13.17
CA VAL A 120 -14.80 6.38 -13.75
C VAL A 120 -15.22 5.68 -15.03
N THR A 121 -16.48 5.24 -15.11
CA THR A 121 -16.98 4.59 -16.32
C THR A 121 -16.97 5.56 -17.52
N PRO A 122 -16.87 5.09 -18.77
CA PRO A 122 -16.94 5.96 -19.94
C PRO A 122 -18.20 6.83 -20.00
N GLY A 123 -19.35 6.29 -19.56
CA GLY A 123 -20.61 7.03 -19.47
C GLY A 123 -20.61 8.11 -18.39
N GLN A 124 -20.01 7.84 -17.23
CA GLN A 124 -19.79 8.86 -16.19
C GLN A 124 -18.82 9.94 -16.66
N ARG A 125 -17.72 9.56 -17.34
CA ARG A 125 -16.76 10.52 -17.90
C ARG A 125 -17.45 11.51 -18.82
N GLN A 126 -18.27 11.02 -19.75
CA GLN A 126 -19.00 11.89 -20.68
C GLN A 126 -19.94 12.85 -19.94
N ARG A 127 -20.71 12.33 -18.97
CA ARG A 127 -21.64 13.13 -18.16
C ARG A 127 -20.96 14.25 -17.37
N ILE A 128 -19.80 13.98 -16.78
CA ILE A 128 -19.03 14.98 -16.03
C ILE A 128 -18.44 16.04 -16.97
N LEU A 129 -17.94 15.62 -18.14
CA LEU A 129 -17.46 16.58 -19.15
C LEU A 129 -18.58 17.47 -19.68
N ASP A 130 -19.76 16.91 -19.94
CA ASP A 130 -20.92 17.67 -20.40
C ASP A 130 -21.40 18.65 -19.33
N ARG A 131 -21.45 18.23 -18.06
CA ARG A 131 -21.77 19.08 -16.90
C ARG A 131 -20.79 20.25 -16.78
N ASP A 132 -19.50 19.97 -16.93
CA ASP A 132 -18.43 20.95 -16.77
C ASP A 132 -18.18 21.76 -18.06
N GLY A 133 -19.00 21.57 -19.10
CA GLY A 133 -18.94 22.34 -20.35
C GLY A 133 -17.69 22.07 -21.20
N HIS A 134 -17.08 20.88 -21.09
CA HIS A 134 -15.83 20.50 -21.76
C HIS A 134 -14.69 21.50 -21.52
N VAL A 135 -14.62 22.07 -20.31
CA VAL A 135 -13.53 22.95 -19.88
C VAL A 135 -12.95 22.51 -18.54
N CYS A 136 -11.65 22.74 -18.38
CA CYS A 136 -10.98 22.58 -17.08
C CYS A 136 -11.51 23.61 -16.10
N LEU A 137 -12.08 23.17 -14.97
CA LEU A 137 -12.67 24.07 -13.99
C LEU A 137 -11.65 24.97 -13.27
N SER A 138 -10.37 24.57 -13.25
CA SER A 138 -9.30 25.36 -12.63
C SER A 138 -8.81 26.50 -13.55
N CYS A 139 -8.44 26.18 -14.79
CA CYS A 139 -7.78 27.12 -15.70
C CYS A 139 -8.60 27.55 -16.93
N GLY A 140 -9.67 26.83 -17.28
CA GLY A 140 -10.50 27.08 -18.46
C GLY A 140 -9.97 26.48 -19.76
N SER A 141 -8.93 25.65 -19.73
CA SER A 141 -8.43 24.94 -20.91
C SER A 141 -9.47 23.96 -21.45
N THR A 142 -9.55 23.80 -22.77
CA THR A 142 -10.35 22.77 -23.46
C THR A 142 -9.52 21.55 -23.89
N GLU A 143 -8.21 21.59 -23.68
CA GLU A 143 -7.28 20.54 -24.13
C GLU A 143 -6.89 19.58 -23.00
N ALA A 144 -6.66 18.31 -23.37
CA ALA A 144 -6.17 17.23 -22.50
C ALA A 144 -6.97 17.10 -21.19
N LEU A 145 -8.30 16.99 -21.31
CA LEU A 145 -9.23 16.91 -20.17
C LEU A 145 -9.32 15.51 -19.59
N GLU A 146 -9.15 15.46 -18.27
CA GLU A 146 -9.22 14.27 -17.44
C GLU A 146 -10.24 14.48 -16.33
N ILE A 147 -10.83 13.39 -15.86
CA ILE A 147 -11.71 13.42 -14.70
C ILE A 147 -10.88 13.11 -13.47
N ASP A 148 -10.89 14.02 -12.51
CA ASP A 148 -10.17 13.95 -11.25
C ASP A 148 -11.13 13.91 -10.07
N HIS A 149 -10.71 13.28 -8.97
CA HIS A 149 -11.46 13.23 -7.72
C HIS A 149 -11.11 14.43 -6.83
N ILE A 150 -12.09 15.26 -6.45
CA ILE A 150 -11.94 16.42 -5.55
C ILE A 150 -11.26 16.00 -4.24
N VAL A 151 -11.81 14.98 -3.57
CA VAL A 151 -11.15 14.18 -2.54
C VAL A 151 -10.47 13.00 -3.24
N PRO A 152 -9.14 12.86 -3.20
CA PRO A 152 -8.46 11.71 -3.81
C PRO A 152 -8.95 10.38 -3.21
N VAL A 153 -9.00 9.32 -4.03
CA VAL A 153 -9.33 7.95 -3.58
C VAL A 153 -8.42 7.49 -2.44
N SER A 154 -7.13 7.87 -2.48
CA SER A 154 -6.16 7.59 -1.41
C SER A 154 -6.52 8.22 -0.05
N LYS A 155 -7.47 9.15 -0.01
CA LYS A 155 -7.99 9.83 1.19
C LYS A 155 -9.46 9.51 1.46
N GLY A 156 -10.00 8.46 0.84
CA GLY A 156 -11.39 8.03 1.03
C GLY A 156 -12.40 8.78 0.16
N GLY A 157 -11.96 9.40 -0.94
CA GLY A 157 -12.88 10.00 -1.90
C GLY A 157 -13.65 8.97 -2.71
N THR A 158 -14.94 9.22 -2.91
CA THR A 158 -15.85 8.36 -3.68
C THR A 158 -15.76 8.67 -5.18
N SER A 159 -16.16 7.73 -6.05
CA SER A 159 -16.32 7.98 -7.50
C SER A 159 -17.72 8.50 -7.85
N GLU A 160 -18.41 9.12 -6.90
CA GLU A 160 -19.69 9.77 -7.16
C GLU A 160 -19.49 11.06 -7.96
N ASP A 161 -20.44 11.40 -8.82
CA ASP A 161 -20.39 12.60 -9.67
C ASP A 161 -20.10 13.89 -8.88
N THR A 162 -20.52 13.96 -7.61
CA THR A 162 -20.29 15.07 -6.68
C THR A 162 -18.83 15.24 -6.29
N ASN A 163 -18.05 14.15 -6.27
CA ASN A 163 -16.62 14.14 -5.98
C ASN A 163 -15.75 14.13 -7.25
N LEU A 164 -16.36 14.12 -8.45
CA LEU A 164 -15.66 14.17 -9.73
C LEU A 164 -15.64 15.59 -10.33
N GLN A 165 -14.53 15.97 -10.95
CA GLN A 165 -14.35 17.26 -11.61
C GLN A 165 -13.48 17.13 -12.86
N THR A 166 -13.71 18.01 -13.84
CA THR A 166 -12.90 18.08 -15.05
C THR A 166 -11.67 18.97 -14.84
N LEU A 167 -10.48 18.40 -14.99
CA LEU A 167 -9.19 19.12 -14.96
C LEU A 167 -8.37 18.79 -16.21
N CYS A 168 -7.55 19.74 -16.69
CA CYS A 168 -6.55 19.42 -17.69
C CYS A 168 -5.36 18.69 -17.06
N GLY A 169 -4.58 17.92 -17.84
CA GLY A 169 -3.43 17.15 -17.34
C GLY A 169 -2.45 17.97 -16.49
N ASN A 170 -2.16 19.23 -16.85
CA ASN A 170 -1.30 20.11 -16.04
C ASN A 170 -1.90 20.46 -14.67
N CYS A 171 -3.19 20.79 -14.63
CA CYS A 171 -3.90 21.11 -13.39
C CYS A 171 -4.05 19.86 -12.50
N ASN A 172 -4.35 18.71 -13.12
CA ASN A 172 -4.44 17.43 -12.43
C ASN A 172 -3.10 17.03 -11.79
N ALA A 173 -2.02 17.08 -12.57
CA ALA A 173 -0.66 16.81 -12.08
C ALA A 173 -0.24 17.79 -10.96
N THR A 174 -0.62 19.06 -11.09
CA THR A 174 -0.35 20.08 -10.05
C THR A 174 -1.11 19.76 -8.77
N LYS A 175 -2.37 19.31 -8.84
CA LYS A 175 -3.17 18.93 -7.67
C LYS A 175 -2.58 17.71 -6.96
N GLY A 176 -2.39 16.61 -7.69
CA GLY A 176 -1.97 15.32 -7.14
C GLY A 176 -2.88 14.84 -6.00
N ASN A 177 -2.29 14.34 -4.91
CA ASN A 177 -3.05 13.80 -3.76
C ASN A 177 -3.53 14.88 -2.75
N ARG A 178 -3.63 16.14 -3.18
CA ARG A 178 -4.16 17.21 -2.32
C ARG A 178 -5.69 17.27 -2.45
N HIS A 179 -6.36 17.43 -1.31
CA HIS A 179 -7.78 17.75 -1.29
C HIS A 179 -7.91 19.24 -1.67
N THR A 180 -8.61 19.53 -2.74
CA THR A 180 -8.90 20.90 -3.19
C THR A 180 -10.36 21.21 -2.96
N ARG A 181 -10.71 22.47 -2.69
CA ARG A 181 -12.11 22.91 -2.76
C ARG A 181 -12.62 22.68 -4.19
N SER A 182 -13.87 22.24 -4.32
CA SER A 182 -14.52 22.05 -5.62
C SER A 182 -14.45 23.34 -6.44
N TYR A 183 -13.98 23.28 -7.68
CA TYR A 183 -13.97 24.43 -8.61
C TYR A 183 -15.35 24.67 -9.25
N ASN A 184 -16.38 23.89 -8.91
CA ASN A 184 -17.77 24.11 -9.34
C ASN A 184 -18.47 25.25 -8.59
N GLU A 185 -17.86 25.82 -7.55
CA GLU A 185 -18.41 27.03 -6.94
C GLU A 185 -18.02 28.25 -7.78
N PRO A 186 -18.98 29.09 -8.19
CA PRO A 186 -18.68 30.28 -8.97
C PRO A 186 -17.82 31.24 -8.13
N SER A 187 -16.51 31.27 -8.40
CA SER A 187 -15.65 32.34 -7.92
C SER A 187 -16.15 33.64 -8.54
N THR A 188 -16.65 34.56 -7.73
CA THR A 188 -17.13 35.91 -8.08
C THR A 188 -16.03 36.85 -8.60
N SER A 189 -14.97 36.31 -9.22
CA SER A 189 -13.81 37.09 -9.67
C SER A 189 -13.32 36.69 -11.06
N ARG A 190 -14.23 36.58 -12.03
CA ARG A 190 -13.86 36.53 -13.47
C ARG A 190 -14.82 37.33 -14.34
N GLN A 191 -14.83 38.66 -14.15
CA GLN A 191 -15.01 39.55 -15.29
C GLN A 191 -13.62 39.82 -15.88
N ARG A 192 -13.23 39.06 -16.90
CA ARG A 192 -12.22 39.53 -17.85
C ARG A 192 -12.94 39.81 -19.16
N ASN A 193 -12.96 41.10 -19.47
CA ASN A 193 -13.57 41.72 -20.62
C ASN A 193 -13.05 41.08 -21.92
N LYS A 194 -13.97 40.66 -22.77
CA LYS A 194 -13.74 40.15 -24.13
C LYS A 194 -14.01 41.32 -25.07
N GLN A 195 -12.99 41.77 -25.79
CA GLN A 195 -13.06 42.53 -27.05
C GLN A 195 -11.63 42.97 -27.36
N SER A 196 -11.09 42.93 -28.57
CA SER A 196 -11.40 42.35 -29.87
C SER A 196 -10.11 42.58 -30.68
N GLY A 197 -9.89 41.82 -31.74
CA GLY A 197 -8.61 41.73 -32.41
C GLY A 197 -8.12 43.02 -33.08
N GLN A 198 -6.79 43.14 -33.17
CA GLN A 198 -6.01 43.40 -34.38
C GLN A 198 -4.53 43.41 -33.98
N ARG A 199 -3.70 42.60 -34.65
CA ARG A 199 -2.24 42.75 -34.56
C ARG A 199 -1.88 44.08 -35.26
N PRO A 200 -0.94 44.87 -34.71
CA PRO A 200 0.35 44.89 -35.40
C PRO A 200 1.59 44.98 -34.48
N THR A 201 2.63 44.34 -35.02
CA THR A 201 4.08 44.54 -34.93
C THR A 201 4.73 45.31 -33.77
N CYS A 202 5.69 44.60 -33.17
CA CYS A 202 6.78 45.10 -32.34
C CYS A 202 7.52 46.26 -33.03
N THR A 203 7.44 47.45 -32.43
CA THR A 203 8.45 48.49 -32.61
C THR A 203 8.86 49.04 -31.25
N ARG A 204 10.16 48.94 -31.03
CA ARG A 204 10.96 49.40 -29.89
C ARG A 204 10.93 50.93 -29.82
N LEU A 205 10.50 51.50 -28.69
CA LEU A 205 11.05 52.75 -28.17
C LEU A 205 11.15 52.67 -26.64
N LYS A 206 12.34 53.05 -26.16
CA LYS A 206 12.71 53.23 -24.76
C LYS A 206 11.96 54.46 -24.24
N GLU A 207 11.56 54.45 -22.98
CA GLU A 207 11.99 55.49 -22.03
C GLU A 207 11.52 55.22 -20.60
N SER A 208 12.37 55.70 -19.71
CA SER A 208 12.43 55.57 -18.26
C SER A 208 11.46 56.51 -17.55
N VAL A 209 10.74 56.04 -16.52
CA VAL A 209 10.41 56.89 -15.36
C VAL A 209 10.37 56.05 -14.09
N THR A 210 10.86 56.70 -13.04
CA THR A 210 11.30 56.25 -11.73
C THR A 210 10.19 55.97 -10.72
N SER A 211 10.50 55.02 -9.84
CA SER A 211 10.09 54.84 -8.43
C SER A 211 8.82 55.52 -7.89
N LYS A 212 7.92 54.70 -7.33
CA LYS A 212 7.51 54.80 -5.91
C LYS A 212 6.80 53.54 -5.41
N GLU A 213 7.08 53.24 -4.15
CA GLU A 213 6.88 51.99 -3.43
C GLU A 213 5.41 51.60 -3.22
N VAL A 214 5.12 50.30 -3.37
CA VAL A 214 4.06 49.63 -2.61
C VAL A 214 4.69 48.42 -1.92
N LYS A 215 4.69 48.44 -0.59
CA LYS A 215 5.25 47.42 0.29
C LYS A 215 4.51 46.09 0.11
N GLY A 216 5.05 45.23 -0.75
CA GLY A 216 4.67 43.83 -0.86
C GLY A 216 5.29 43.01 0.26
N ILE A 217 4.44 42.28 1.00
CA ILE A 217 4.85 41.15 1.83
C ILE A 217 5.44 40.10 0.87
N LYS A 218 6.77 40.07 0.76
CA LYS A 218 7.50 39.08 -0.04
C LYS A 218 7.34 37.71 0.61
N LYS A 219 6.63 36.80 -0.06
CA LYS A 219 6.80 35.36 0.19
C LYS A 219 8.25 35.01 -0.19
N LYS A 220 9.10 34.83 0.82
CA LYS A 220 10.46 34.30 0.62
C LYS A 220 10.35 32.95 -0.09
N ALA A 221 11.06 32.81 -1.20
CA ALA A 221 11.34 31.50 -1.79
C ALA A 221 11.97 30.63 -0.70
N ARG A 222 11.45 29.41 -0.47
CA ARG A 222 12.10 28.43 0.40
C ARG A 222 13.39 27.99 -0.30
N THR A 223 14.51 28.58 0.10
CA THR A 223 15.84 28.04 -0.15
C THR A 223 15.89 26.61 0.39
N SER A 224 16.44 25.68 -0.39
CA SER A 224 16.46 24.29 0.02
C SER A 224 17.49 24.13 1.13
N PHE A 225 17.19 23.35 2.17
CA PHE A 225 18.11 23.10 3.29
C PHE A 225 19.48 22.55 2.84
N LEU A 226 19.55 21.98 1.63
CA LEU A 226 20.75 21.45 1.01
C LEU A 226 21.67 22.54 0.45
N ASP A 227 21.18 23.76 0.22
CA ASP A 227 21.96 24.88 -0.34
C ASP A 227 22.73 25.67 0.75
N GLU A 228 22.45 25.41 2.03
CA GLU A 228 23.05 26.11 3.19
C GLU A 228 23.84 25.15 4.11
N LEU A 229 24.14 23.95 3.61
CA LEU A 229 24.91 22.94 4.35
C LEU A 229 26.42 23.12 4.08
N GLU A 230 27.16 23.50 5.11
CA GLU A 230 28.63 23.50 5.08
C GLU A 230 29.14 22.05 5.01
N LEU A 231 29.89 21.75 3.95
CA LEU A 231 30.50 20.44 3.74
C LEU A 231 31.81 20.33 4.52
N PRO A 232 32.06 19.23 5.24
CA PRO A 232 33.35 19.00 5.89
C PRO A 232 34.50 18.94 4.88
N ASP A 233 35.68 19.46 5.23
CA ASP A 233 36.87 19.58 4.37
C ASP A 233 37.36 18.26 3.73
N PHE A 234 36.91 17.12 4.25
CA PHE A 234 37.33 15.79 3.79
C PHE A 234 36.37 15.14 2.77
N VAL A 235 35.24 15.78 2.48
CA VAL A 235 34.26 15.30 1.49
C VAL A 235 34.37 16.17 0.25
N ASP A 236 34.62 15.54 -0.91
CA ASP A 236 34.66 16.27 -2.18
C ASP A 236 33.23 16.79 -2.53
N PRO A 237 33.05 18.12 -2.72
CA PRO A 237 31.75 18.69 -3.09
C PRO A 237 31.14 18.08 -4.35
N LYS A 238 31.96 17.66 -5.30
CA LYS A 238 31.51 17.04 -6.56
C LYS A 238 30.92 15.65 -6.32
N ILE A 239 31.61 14.81 -5.54
CA ILE A 239 31.16 13.45 -5.20
C ILE A 239 29.87 13.51 -4.36
N TRP A 240 29.79 14.48 -3.44
CA TRP A 240 28.58 14.70 -2.66
C TRP A 240 27.38 15.13 -3.53
N ALA A 241 27.59 16.03 -4.49
CA ALA A 241 26.55 16.43 -5.43
C ALA A 241 26.04 15.24 -6.27
N ASP A 242 26.95 14.40 -6.77
CA ASP A 242 26.63 13.18 -7.52
C ASP A 242 25.81 12.19 -6.65
N PHE A 243 26.15 12.03 -5.37
CA PHE A 243 25.38 11.22 -4.41
C PHE A 243 23.98 11.80 -4.13
N VAL A 244 23.85 13.11 -3.94
CA VAL A 244 22.56 13.77 -3.74
C VAL A 244 21.68 13.65 -4.98
N GLN A 245 22.26 13.75 -6.18
CA GLN A 245 21.56 13.57 -7.44
C GLN A 245 21.04 12.14 -7.59
N MET A 246 21.86 11.13 -7.31
CA MET A 246 21.44 9.72 -7.30
C MET A 246 20.29 9.47 -6.30
N ARG A 247 20.33 10.06 -5.10
CA ARG A 247 19.23 9.99 -4.10
C ARG A 247 17.92 10.60 -4.59
N LYS A 248 17.98 11.64 -5.44
CA LYS A 248 16.79 12.24 -6.08
C LYS A 248 16.19 11.28 -7.11
N GLU A 249 17.02 10.61 -7.91
CA GLU A 249 16.60 9.67 -8.95
C GLU A 249 15.90 8.44 -8.37
N ILE A 250 16.43 7.86 -7.28
CA ILE A 250 15.78 6.75 -6.56
C ILE A 250 14.57 7.18 -5.71
N LYS A 251 14.13 8.44 -5.81
CA LYS A 251 12.99 9.04 -5.07
C LYS A 251 13.11 8.94 -3.54
N LYS A 252 14.33 8.91 -3.00
CA LYS A 252 14.61 8.84 -1.55
C LYS A 252 15.48 10.03 -1.14
N LYS A 253 14.86 11.22 -1.10
CA LYS A 253 15.51 12.49 -0.74
C LYS A 253 16.15 12.42 0.64
N LEU A 254 17.32 13.04 0.78
CA LEU A 254 18.06 13.13 2.03
C LEU A 254 17.30 14.03 3.03
N THR A 255 17.08 13.53 4.24
CA THR A 255 16.58 14.34 5.35
C THR A 255 17.75 15.05 6.06
N PRO A 256 17.51 16.21 6.71
CA PRO A 256 18.54 16.92 7.48
C PRO A 256 19.26 16.07 8.52
N THR A 257 18.52 15.20 9.21
CA THR A 257 19.05 14.28 10.22
C THR A 257 19.93 13.20 9.60
N ALA A 258 19.55 12.69 8.44
CA ALA A 258 20.35 11.69 7.72
C ALA A 258 21.69 12.28 7.25
N VAL A 259 21.71 13.53 6.78
CA VAL A 259 22.95 14.22 6.38
C VAL A 259 23.94 14.27 7.56
N LYS A 260 23.46 14.70 8.73
CA LYS A 260 24.28 14.80 9.95
C LYS A 260 24.84 13.46 10.39
N GLN A 261 24.02 12.40 10.31
CA GLN A 261 24.47 11.06 10.68
C GLN A 261 25.51 10.53 9.71
N ILE A 262 25.32 10.73 8.39
CA ILE A 262 26.29 10.34 7.37
C ILE A 262 27.64 11.04 7.61
N PHE A 263 27.67 12.34 7.91
CA PHE A 263 28.93 13.04 8.21
C PHE A 263 29.59 12.55 9.50
N LYS A 264 28.80 12.20 10.53
CA LYS A 264 29.33 11.61 11.76
C LYS A 264 30.00 10.26 11.50
N ASP A 265 29.36 9.40 10.72
CA ASP A 265 29.87 8.07 10.39
C ASP A 265 31.13 8.18 9.51
N MET A 266 31.15 9.10 8.54
CA MET A 266 32.33 9.39 7.71
C MET A 266 33.51 9.96 8.49
N ALA A 267 33.25 10.82 9.47
CA ALA A 267 34.30 11.34 10.35
C ALA A 267 34.93 10.23 11.20
N ALA A 268 34.13 9.24 11.63
CA ALA A 268 34.63 8.07 12.34
C ALA A 268 35.51 7.19 11.44
N TRP A 269 35.07 6.90 10.21
CA TRP A 269 35.87 6.11 9.25
C TRP A 269 37.18 6.79 8.87
N LYS A 270 37.17 8.13 8.74
CA LYS A 270 38.41 8.90 8.51
C LYS A 270 39.38 8.77 9.68
N ALA A 271 38.88 8.70 10.92
CA ALA A 271 39.72 8.50 12.10
C ALA A 271 40.29 7.07 12.18
N GLU A 272 39.60 6.09 11.60
CA GLU A 272 40.04 4.70 11.47
C GLU A 272 40.98 4.46 10.28
N GLY A 273 41.17 5.45 9.40
CA GLY A 273 42.10 5.41 8.27
C GLY A 273 41.46 5.09 6.91
N ASP A 274 40.13 4.97 6.85
CA ASP A 274 39.39 4.75 5.60
C ASP A 274 39.16 6.06 4.83
N ASP A 275 38.94 5.96 3.51
CA ASP A 275 38.58 7.11 2.65
C ASP A 275 37.05 7.24 2.51
N PRO A 276 36.42 8.27 3.12
CA PRO A 276 34.98 8.50 3.02
C PRO A 276 34.48 8.73 1.59
N ASN A 277 35.32 9.27 0.71
CA ASN A 277 34.95 9.55 -0.68
C ASN A 277 34.80 8.25 -1.48
N GLN A 278 35.63 7.25 -1.20
CA GLN A 278 35.53 5.95 -1.83
C GLN A 278 34.27 5.19 -1.41
N SER A 279 33.83 5.34 -0.16
CA SER A 279 32.53 4.83 0.30
C SER A 279 31.34 5.48 -0.41
N LEU A 280 31.40 6.79 -0.70
CA LEU A 280 30.40 7.48 -1.51
C LEU A 280 30.37 6.97 -2.95
N LEU A 281 31.54 6.81 -3.58
CA LEU A 281 31.65 6.29 -4.94
C LEU A 281 31.12 4.85 -5.06
N ASN A 282 31.39 3.99 -4.07
CA ASN A 282 30.82 2.64 -4.01
C ASN A 282 29.29 2.66 -3.92
N SER A 283 28.74 3.58 -3.13
CA SER A 283 27.30 3.75 -2.97
C SER A 283 26.63 4.27 -4.25
N ILE A 284 27.27 5.20 -4.96
CA ILE A 284 26.83 5.69 -6.27
C ILE A 284 26.87 4.55 -7.30
N ARG A 285 27.98 3.81 -7.39
CA ARG A 285 28.15 2.68 -8.32
C ARG A 285 27.10 1.59 -8.10
N GLY A 286 26.74 1.32 -6.83
CA GLY A 286 25.73 0.33 -6.47
C GLY A 286 24.29 0.84 -6.49
N SER A 287 24.05 2.15 -6.71
CA SER A 287 22.75 2.80 -6.51
C SER A 287 22.15 2.51 -5.12
N TRP A 288 22.99 2.46 -4.10
CA TRP A 288 22.59 2.14 -2.72
C TRP A 288 22.07 3.37 -1.98
N GLN A 289 21.06 3.15 -1.13
CA GLN A 289 20.47 4.23 -0.31
C GLN A 289 21.36 4.63 0.88
N GLY A 290 22.22 3.73 1.36
CA GLY A 290 23.11 3.92 2.49
C GLY A 290 24.56 4.04 2.05
N VAL A 291 25.36 4.74 2.85
CA VAL A 291 26.83 4.79 2.74
C VAL A 291 27.37 3.86 3.83
N PHE A 292 28.33 3.01 3.48
CA PHE A 292 28.90 2.01 4.38
C PHE A 292 30.42 2.11 4.42
N GLN A 293 31.01 1.69 5.54
CA GLN A 293 32.46 1.53 5.67
C GLN A 293 32.97 0.54 4.63
N GLN A 294 34.17 0.82 4.10
CA GLN A 294 34.80 -0.09 3.15
C GLN A 294 35.13 -1.39 3.89
N LYS A 295 34.74 -2.53 3.32
CA LYS A 295 35.20 -3.82 3.83
C LYS A 295 36.62 -4.03 3.34
N GLU A 296 37.53 -4.38 4.23
CA GLU A 296 38.86 -4.84 3.86
C GLU A 296 38.74 -6.03 2.89
N ASN A 297 39.43 -5.96 1.76
CA ASN A 297 39.50 -7.06 0.80
C ASN A 297 40.36 -8.20 1.37
N ASN A 298 39.79 -9.01 2.25
CA ASN A 298 40.37 -10.31 2.62
C ASN A 298 40.03 -11.33 1.52
N HIS A 299 40.80 -11.34 0.44
CA HIS A 299 40.90 -12.50 -0.45
C HIS A 299 41.72 -13.59 0.26
N GLY A 300 41.06 -14.40 1.09
CA GLY A 300 41.68 -15.54 1.77
C GLY A 300 40.72 -16.24 2.74
N THR A 301 40.07 -17.30 2.26
CA THR A 301 39.41 -18.37 3.04
C THR A 301 38.49 -17.92 4.19
N THR A 302 37.22 -17.65 3.88
CA THR A 302 36.16 -17.60 4.91
C THR A 302 35.85 -19.00 5.42
N GLY A 303 36.62 -19.45 6.41
CA GLY A 303 36.12 -20.36 7.43
C GLY A 303 35.02 -19.64 8.21
N GLN A 304 33.78 -20.10 8.06
CA GLN A 304 32.64 -19.66 8.88
C GLN A 304 32.89 -20.06 10.34
N LYS A 305 33.33 -19.11 11.18
CA LYS A 305 33.07 -19.18 12.62
C LYS A 305 31.59 -18.84 12.85
N ARG A 306 30.76 -19.87 12.87
CA ARG A 306 29.44 -19.83 13.51
C ARG A 306 29.64 -19.98 15.02
N ASN A 307 28.99 -19.09 15.78
CA ASN A 307 28.89 -19.16 17.24
C ASN A 307 28.42 -20.56 17.66
N SER A 308 29.24 -21.22 18.47
CA SER A 308 28.94 -22.49 19.12
C SER A 308 28.10 -22.23 20.37
N THR A 309 26.79 -22.43 20.27
CA THR A 309 25.96 -22.81 21.42
C THR A 309 25.18 -24.06 21.03
N GLY A 310 25.61 -25.18 21.61
CA GLY A 310 24.83 -26.40 21.86
C GLY A 310 24.07 -27.02 20.69
N ALA A 311 24.74 -27.87 19.92
CA ALA A 311 24.06 -28.93 19.17
C ALA A 311 24.92 -30.20 19.22
N THR A 312 24.35 -31.26 19.81
CA THR A 312 24.82 -32.63 19.80
C THR A 312 24.99 -33.16 18.36
N PRO A 313 25.96 -34.05 18.09
CA PRO A 313 26.20 -34.53 16.73
C PRO A 313 25.17 -35.61 16.37
N ILE A 314 24.40 -35.35 15.31
CA ILE A 314 23.55 -36.34 14.63
C ILE A 314 24.45 -37.18 13.71
N SER A 315 24.47 -38.48 13.97
CA SER A 315 25.05 -39.51 13.09
C SER A 315 24.24 -39.67 11.82
N THR A 316 24.94 -39.92 10.71
CA THR A 316 24.43 -40.14 9.36
C THR A 316 23.49 -41.37 9.29
N PRO A 317 22.30 -41.31 8.65
CA PRO A 317 21.47 -42.49 8.46
C PRO A 317 21.65 -43.06 7.04
N ALA A 318 22.58 -43.99 6.87
CA ALA A 318 22.67 -44.85 5.69
C ALA A 318 22.45 -46.32 6.07
N SER A 319 21.29 -46.66 6.63
CA SER A 319 20.87 -48.06 6.83
C SER A 319 19.40 -48.27 7.28
N ARG A 320 18.50 -47.28 7.15
CA ARG A 320 17.13 -47.35 7.69
C ARG A 320 16.05 -47.88 6.72
N GLY A 321 16.44 -48.67 5.73
CA GLY A 321 15.51 -49.31 4.79
C GLY A 321 15.09 -50.74 5.15
N LYS A 322 15.85 -51.44 6.01
CA LYS A 322 15.62 -52.87 6.28
C LYS A 322 14.99 -53.19 7.64
N GLU A 323 15.10 -52.31 8.63
CA GLU A 323 14.50 -52.54 9.97
C GLU A 323 13.00 -52.22 10.05
N ALA A 324 12.49 -51.30 9.22
CA ALA A 324 11.06 -50.95 9.23
C ALA A 324 10.18 -52.07 8.66
N ALA A 325 10.68 -52.81 7.65
CA ALA A 325 9.97 -53.94 7.06
C ALA A 325 9.90 -55.15 8.00
N ALA A 326 10.97 -55.43 8.76
CA ALA A 326 11.00 -56.53 9.72
C ALA A 326 10.07 -56.29 10.93
N ARG A 327 9.94 -55.05 11.39
CA ARG A 327 9.04 -54.69 12.50
C ARG A 327 7.55 -54.72 12.12
N LEU A 328 7.22 -54.40 10.87
CA LEU A 328 5.85 -54.52 10.35
C LEU A 328 5.46 -55.99 10.15
N GLN A 329 6.40 -56.87 9.77
CA GLN A 329 6.16 -58.32 9.67
C GLN A 329 5.95 -58.96 11.06
N ALA A 330 6.80 -58.63 12.04
CA ALA A 330 6.71 -59.19 13.39
C ALA A 330 5.43 -58.77 14.15
N ASN A 331 4.96 -57.52 13.98
CA ASN A 331 3.70 -57.08 14.58
C ASN A 331 2.47 -57.72 13.93
N ARG A 332 2.58 -58.12 12.65
CA ARG A 332 1.50 -58.77 11.90
C ARG A 332 1.38 -60.25 12.23
N GLU A 333 2.50 -60.90 12.59
CA GLU A 333 2.55 -62.27 13.10
C GLU A 333 2.10 -62.35 14.57
N ALA A 334 2.43 -61.35 15.41
CA ALA A 334 1.96 -61.28 16.79
C ALA A 334 0.44 -61.07 16.91
N LEU A 335 -0.17 -60.27 16.02
CA LEU A 335 -1.64 -60.07 15.99
C LEU A 335 -2.42 -61.26 15.41
N ALA A 336 -1.74 -62.20 14.74
CA ALA A 336 -2.35 -63.41 14.20
C ALA A 336 -2.25 -64.61 15.17
N ALA A 337 -1.48 -64.49 16.26
CA ALA A 337 -1.32 -65.54 17.27
C ALA A 337 -2.27 -65.39 18.47
N ASP A 338 -2.92 -64.22 18.62
CA ASP A 338 -3.89 -63.90 19.68
C ASP A 338 -5.36 -63.85 19.17
N ALA A 339 -5.64 -64.45 18.00
CA ALA A 339 -6.99 -64.61 17.42
C ALA A 339 -7.28 -66.09 17.14
#